data_AF-A0A6N9DH35-F1
#
_entry.id   AF-A0A6N9DH35-F1
#
_cell.length_a   1.000
_cell.length_b   1.000
_cell.length_c   1.000
_cell.angle_alpha   90.00
_cell.angle_beta   90.00
_cell.angle_gamma   90.00
#
_symmetry.space_group_name_H-M   'P 1'
#
loop_
_entity.id
_entity.type
_entity.pdbx_description
1 polymer ?
#
loop_
_entity_poly.entity_id
_entity_poly.type
_entity_poly.pdbx_seq_one_letter_code
_entity_poly.pdbx_strand_id
1 'polypeptide(L)'
;HVTVALKDVHEEVLPELDDALATSAGVPEVETVEQLTQHIRDQLEQRAEQTMLGNIRAKLFDDVIEASDFTISPIVVEHEGRHVLERYIQQRQSMAARAGQQFTADDLTEEDVTSANEMAERDIKNALVIESLVEAEDLEILDDDIAAEIATANENAPSDDQRLEDNEQTRESVMRFLKRQRTIDKVIEMARSTSDGDQLEKDNE
;
A
#
# COMPACT_ATOMS: atom_id res chain seq x y z
N HIS A 1 12.34 -23.42 32.57
CA HIS A 1 12.35 -22.58 33.77
C HIS A 1 13.06 -21.28 33.41
N VAL A 2 12.31 -20.18 33.30
CA VAL A 2 12.88 -18.85 33.11
C VAL A 2 12.87 -18.18 34.47
N THR A 3 14.05 -17.77 34.95
CA THR A 3 14.20 -17.02 36.19
C THR A 3 14.32 -15.55 35.83
N VAL A 4 13.29 -14.76 36.16
CA VAL A 4 13.29 -13.31 35.96
C VAL A 4 13.75 -12.65 37.26
N ALA A 5 14.81 -11.84 37.20
CA ALA A 5 15.29 -11.05 38.32
C ALA A 5 14.79 -9.61 38.17
N LEU A 6 13.99 -9.14 39.14
CA LEU A 6 13.53 -7.77 39.20
C LEU A 6 14.74 -6.85 39.47
N LYS A 7 15.01 -5.92 38.55
CA LYS A 7 16.10 -4.95 38.68
C LYS A 7 15.64 -3.65 39.32
N ASP A 8 14.55 -3.09 38.82
CA ASP A 8 13.99 -1.83 39.30
C ASP A 8 12.50 -1.75 38.99
N VAL A 9 11.80 -0.86 39.68
CA VAL A 9 10.38 -0.55 39.46
C VAL A 9 10.26 0.97 39.34
N HIS A 10 9.92 1.44 38.13
CA HIS A 10 9.65 2.85 37.87
C HIS A 10 8.14 3.09 37.72
N GLU A 11 7.70 4.26 38.13
CA GLU A 11 6.36 4.77 37.87
C GLU A 11 6.41 5.74 36.68
N GLU A 12 5.55 5.52 35.67
CA GLU A 12 5.42 6.45 34.56
C GLU A 12 4.61 7.67 35.01
N VAL A 13 5.24 8.83 35.02
CA VAL A 13 4.58 10.12 35.28
C VAL A 13 4.33 10.81 33.95
N LEU A 14 3.06 11.05 33.64
CA LEU A 14 2.66 11.81 32.46
C LEU A 14 3.17 13.25 32.60
N PRO A 15 3.96 13.75 31.62
CA PRO A 15 4.39 15.14 31.61
C PRO A 15 3.19 16.08 31.40
N GLU A 16 3.35 17.34 31.82
CA GLU A 16 2.36 18.36 31.52
C GLU A 16 2.31 18.64 30.02
N LEU A 17 1.14 19.03 29.52
CA LEU A 17 0.93 19.38 28.11
C LEU A 17 1.44 20.81 27.87
N ASP A 18 2.75 20.97 27.80
CA ASP A 18 3.46 22.25 27.62
C ASP A 18 4.50 22.22 26.49
N ASP A 19 5.13 23.35 26.20
CA ASP A 19 6.08 23.46 25.08
C ASP A 19 7.35 22.63 25.32
N ALA A 20 7.65 22.28 26.58
CA ALA A 20 8.74 21.35 26.89
C ALA A 20 8.41 19.94 26.41
N LEU A 21 7.14 19.49 26.53
CA LEU A 21 6.66 18.26 25.92
C LEU A 21 6.79 18.29 24.39
N ALA A 22 6.38 19.39 23.75
CA ALA A 22 6.46 19.55 22.30
C ALA A 22 7.90 19.41 21.77
N THR A 23 8.84 20.11 22.41
CA THR A 23 10.28 20.01 22.08
C THR A 23 10.83 18.60 22.34
N SER A 24 10.37 17.94 23.42
CA SER A 24 10.82 16.58 23.78
C SER A 24 10.35 15.50 22.79
N ALA A 25 9.31 15.76 22.01
CA ALA A 25 8.77 14.83 21.03
C ALA A 25 9.71 14.59 19.84
N GLY A 26 10.72 15.46 19.65
CA GLY A 26 11.75 15.29 18.61
C GLY A 26 11.24 15.41 17.18
N VAL A 27 10.06 16.03 16.99
CA VAL A 27 9.51 16.30 15.66
C VAL A 27 10.23 17.53 15.08
N PRO A 28 10.82 17.45 13.88
CA PRO A 28 11.50 18.59 13.26
C PRO A 28 10.56 19.80 13.15
N GLU A 29 11.07 20.99 13.47
CA GLU A 29 10.36 22.27 13.34
C GLU A 29 9.11 22.43 14.25
N VAL A 30 8.94 21.57 15.26
CA VAL A 30 7.87 21.65 16.27
C VAL A 30 8.45 22.01 17.63
N GLU A 31 8.14 23.22 18.11
CA GLU A 31 8.63 23.76 19.39
C GLU A 31 7.50 24.01 20.41
N THR A 32 6.25 24.17 19.96
CA THR A 32 5.10 24.48 20.84
C THR A 32 4.05 23.38 20.85
N VAL A 33 3.23 23.33 21.91
CA VAL A 33 2.09 22.40 22.00
C VAL A 33 1.12 22.60 20.84
N GLU A 34 0.91 23.85 20.43
CA GLU A 34 0.04 24.17 19.30
C GLU A 34 0.57 23.57 18.01
N GLN A 35 1.87 23.72 17.73
CA GLN A 35 2.53 23.12 16.56
C GLN A 35 2.47 21.58 16.61
N LEU A 36 2.73 20.98 17.78
CA LEU A 36 2.63 19.53 17.95
C LEU A 36 1.20 19.04 17.72
N THR A 37 0.21 19.78 18.21
CA THR A 37 -1.21 19.45 18.01
C THR A 37 -1.61 19.53 16.55
N GLN A 38 -1.16 20.56 15.82
CA GLN A 38 -1.41 20.67 14.38
C GLN A 38 -0.71 19.54 13.61
N HIS A 39 0.56 19.27 13.92
CA HIS A 39 1.30 18.18 13.28
C HIS A 39 0.60 16.82 13.44
N ILE A 40 0.15 16.49 14.66
CA ILE A 40 -0.60 15.26 14.91
C ILE A 40 -1.94 15.26 14.17
N ARG A 41 -2.64 16.40 14.13
CA ARG A 41 -3.90 16.53 13.37
C ARG A 41 -3.68 16.24 11.89
N ASP A 42 -2.69 16.88 11.29
CA ASP A 42 -2.36 16.70 9.86
C ASP A 42 -1.99 15.24 9.55
N GLN A 43 -1.21 14.59 10.44
CA GLN A 43 -0.90 13.17 10.32
C GLN A 43 -2.14 12.27 10.40
N LEU A 44 -3.07 12.58 11.32
CA LEU A 44 -4.31 11.83 11.47
C LEU A 44 -5.24 12.03 10.27
N GLU A 45 -5.34 13.26 9.75
CA GLU A 45 -6.12 13.59 8.55
C GLU A 45 -5.55 12.87 7.33
N GLN A 46 -4.23 12.94 7.11
CA GLN A 46 -3.56 12.23 6.02
C GLN A 46 -3.77 10.71 6.13
N ARG A 47 -3.65 10.14 7.33
CA ARG A 47 -3.89 8.71 7.56
C ARG A 47 -5.36 8.32 7.32
N ALA A 48 -6.29 9.16 7.75
CA ALA A 48 -7.71 8.94 7.53
C ALA A 48 -8.04 8.99 6.03
N GLU A 49 -7.50 9.97 5.29
CA GLU A 49 -7.68 10.08 3.85
C GLU A 49 -7.08 8.88 3.10
N GLN A 50 -5.85 8.48 3.43
CA GLN A 50 -5.22 7.29 2.84
C GLN A 50 -6.02 6.01 3.11
N THR A 51 -6.54 5.86 4.33
CA THR A 51 -7.38 4.71 4.71
C THR A 51 -8.69 4.72 3.91
N MET A 52 -9.34 5.87 3.81
CA MET A 52 -10.57 6.05 3.04
C MET A 52 -10.34 5.74 1.55
N LEU A 53 -9.27 6.28 0.96
CA LEU A 53 -8.87 6.00 -0.42
C LEU A 53 -8.62 4.51 -0.66
N GLY A 54 -7.89 3.86 0.25
CA GLY A 54 -7.63 2.42 0.19
C GLY A 54 -8.93 1.61 0.22
N ASN A 55 -9.86 1.97 1.10
CA ASN A 55 -11.15 1.29 1.21
C ASN A 55 -12.05 1.50 -0.02
N ILE A 56 -12.12 2.72 -0.54
CA ILE A 56 -12.87 3.03 -1.78
C ILE A 56 -12.29 2.22 -2.93
N ARG A 57 -10.96 2.23 -3.09
CA ARG A 57 -10.27 1.47 -4.13
C ARG A 57 -10.57 -0.03 -4.01
N ALA A 58 -10.39 -0.61 -2.82
CA ALA A 58 -10.63 -2.03 -2.59
C ALA A 58 -12.08 -2.41 -2.95
N LYS A 59 -13.06 -1.65 -2.45
CA LYS A 59 -14.47 -1.90 -2.72
C LYS A 59 -14.80 -1.78 -4.21
N LEU A 60 -14.29 -0.75 -4.88
CA LEU A 60 -14.51 -0.53 -6.31
C LEU A 60 -14.00 -1.71 -7.14
N PHE A 61 -12.80 -2.20 -6.85
CA PHE A 61 -12.26 -3.37 -7.56
C PHE A 61 -13.03 -4.65 -7.23
N ASP A 62 -13.44 -4.84 -5.99
CA ASP A 62 -14.28 -5.98 -5.60
C ASP A 62 -15.62 -5.97 -6.34
N ASP A 63 -16.31 -4.83 -6.36
CA ASP A 63 -17.59 -4.66 -7.08
C ASP A 63 -17.42 -4.94 -8.59
N VAL A 64 -16.32 -4.48 -9.21
CA VAL A 64 -16.03 -4.73 -10.64
C VAL A 64 -15.71 -6.21 -10.88
N ILE A 65 -14.95 -6.85 -10.00
CA ILE A 65 -14.63 -8.28 -10.09
C ILE A 65 -15.91 -9.11 -9.96
N GLU A 66 -16.79 -8.80 -9.01
CA GLU A 66 -18.05 -9.52 -8.81
C GLU A 66 -19.00 -9.37 -10.01
N ALA A 67 -18.97 -8.22 -10.68
CA ALA A 67 -19.79 -7.96 -11.87
C ALA A 67 -19.19 -8.52 -13.17
N SER A 68 -17.99 -9.09 -13.14
CA SER A 68 -17.24 -9.53 -14.33
C SER A 68 -17.12 -11.05 -14.43
N ASP A 69 -17.16 -11.56 -15.66
CA ASP A 69 -16.95 -12.99 -15.94
C ASP A 69 -15.46 -13.27 -16.22
N PHE A 70 -14.85 -14.13 -15.40
CA PHE A 70 -13.46 -14.54 -15.56
C PHE A 70 -13.35 -16.01 -15.93
N THR A 71 -12.45 -16.32 -16.87
CA THR A 71 -12.01 -17.70 -17.15
C THR A 71 -10.52 -17.81 -16.85
N ILE A 72 -10.19 -18.24 -15.63
CA ILE A 72 -8.80 -18.37 -15.18
C ILE A 72 -8.49 -19.85 -15.03
N SER A 73 -7.39 -20.29 -15.63
CA SER A 73 -6.92 -21.67 -15.51
C SER A 73 -6.40 -21.94 -14.10
N PRO A 74 -6.75 -23.06 -13.46
CA PRO A 74 -6.21 -23.43 -12.14
C PRO A 74 -4.68 -23.48 -12.10
N ILE A 75 -4.04 -23.84 -13.22
CA ILE A 75 -2.58 -23.91 -13.34
C ILE A 75 -1.95 -22.51 -13.20
N VAL A 76 -2.62 -21.48 -13.72
CA VAL A 76 -2.15 -20.09 -13.62
C VAL A 76 -2.28 -19.60 -12.19
N VAL A 77 -3.39 -19.93 -11.52
CA VAL A 77 -3.60 -19.60 -10.10
C VAL A 77 -2.54 -20.28 -9.22
N GLU A 78 -2.28 -21.56 -9.42
CA GLU A 78 -1.27 -22.30 -8.65
C GLU A 78 0.14 -21.72 -8.86
N HIS A 79 0.48 -21.36 -10.11
CA HIS A 79 1.77 -20.75 -10.43
C HIS A 79 1.94 -19.40 -9.71
N GLU A 80 0.94 -18.53 -9.75
CA GLU A 80 1.00 -17.24 -9.05
C GLU A 80 0.92 -17.41 -7.52
N GLY A 81 0.15 -18.39 -7.05
CA GLY A 81 0.04 -18.78 -5.65
C GLY A 81 1.39 -19.16 -5.05
N ARG A 82 2.28 -19.79 -5.82
CA ARG A 82 3.67 -20.02 -5.38
C ARG A 82 4.44 -18.74 -5.13
N HIS A 83 4.29 -17.73 -5.98
CA HIS A 83 4.96 -16.43 -5.77
C HIS A 83 4.40 -15.71 -4.54
N VAL A 84 3.08 -15.77 -4.33
CA VAL A 84 2.44 -15.28 -3.12
C VAL A 84 3.00 -16.00 -1.88
N LEU A 85 3.12 -17.33 -1.93
CA LEU A 85 3.62 -18.15 -0.84
C LEU A 85 5.11 -17.88 -0.56
N GLU A 86 5.93 -17.69 -1.59
CA GLU A 86 7.35 -17.32 -1.44
C GLU A 86 7.51 -15.98 -0.69
N ARG A 87 6.70 -14.96 -1.04
CA ARG A 87 6.69 -13.68 -0.32
C ARG A 87 6.26 -13.86 1.14
N TYR A 88 5.22 -14.67 1.37
CA TYR A 88 4.74 -14.98 2.71
C TYR A 88 5.83 -15.66 3.57
N ILE A 89 6.53 -16.66 3.03
CA ILE A 89 7.65 -17.33 3.72
C ILE A 89 8.74 -16.33 4.08
N GLN A 90 9.16 -15.47 3.14
CA GLN A 90 10.20 -14.46 3.39
C GLN A 90 9.80 -13.51 4.53
N GLN A 91 8.55 -13.05 4.54
CA GLN A 91 8.03 -12.19 5.61
C GLN A 91 8.04 -12.91 6.97
N ARG A 92 7.57 -14.17 7.01
CA ARG A 92 7.56 -15.01 8.22
C ARG A 92 8.96 -15.29 8.74
N GLN A 93 9.91 -15.60 7.87
CA GLN A 93 11.32 -15.77 8.21
C GLN A 93 11.92 -14.51 8.80
N SER A 94 11.65 -13.34 8.22
CA SER A 94 12.11 -12.06 8.74
C SER A 94 11.58 -11.78 10.15
N MET A 95 10.30 -12.08 10.41
CA MET A 95 9.70 -11.94 11.74
C MET A 95 10.27 -12.94 12.75
N ALA A 96 10.39 -14.22 12.36
CA ALA A 96 10.96 -15.26 13.20
C ALA A 96 12.40 -14.94 13.59
N ALA A 97 13.23 -14.49 12.63
CA ALA A 97 14.62 -14.10 12.89
C ALA A 97 14.72 -12.97 13.92
N ARG A 98 13.86 -11.94 13.84
CA ARG A 98 13.79 -10.86 14.84
C ARG A 98 13.42 -11.37 16.24
N ALA A 99 12.63 -12.44 16.32
CA ALA A 99 12.25 -13.10 17.56
C ALA A 99 13.26 -14.17 18.04
N GLY A 100 14.37 -14.37 17.32
CA GLY A 100 15.35 -15.44 17.61
C GLY A 100 14.81 -16.85 17.35
N GLN A 101 13.79 -16.97 16.51
CA GLN A 101 13.15 -18.22 16.09
C GLN A 101 13.53 -18.56 14.64
N GLN A 102 13.29 -19.80 14.24
CA GLN A 102 13.45 -20.26 12.87
C GLN A 102 12.06 -20.57 12.28
N PHE A 103 11.86 -20.21 11.02
CA PHE A 103 10.69 -20.57 10.23
C PHE A 103 11.14 -21.11 8.87
N THR A 104 10.56 -22.22 8.45
CA THR A 104 10.92 -22.93 7.23
C THR A 104 9.67 -23.25 6.41
N ALA A 105 9.86 -23.71 5.17
CA ALA A 105 8.74 -24.12 4.32
C ALA A 105 7.99 -25.33 4.90
N ASP A 106 8.62 -26.15 5.73
CA ASP A 106 7.98 -27.29 6.40
C ASP A 106 6.98 -26.86 7.49
N ASP A 107 7.04 -25.59 7.93
CA ASP A 107 6.12 -25.02 8.91
C ASP A 107 4.82 -24.48 8.25
N LEU A 108 4.69 -24.59 6.93
CA LEU A 108 3.50 -24.16 6.19
C LEU A 108 2.34 -25.16 6.36
N THR A 109 1.14 -24.60 6.50
CA THR A 109 -0.10 -25.37 6.57
C THR A 109 -0.78 -25.44 5.20
N GLU A 110 -1.71 -26.39 5.04
CA GLU A 110 -2.58 -26.45 3.85
C GLU A 110 -3.46 -25.19 3.72
N GLU A 111 -3.82 -24.57 4.84
CA GLU A 111 -4.55 -23.29 4.87
C GLU A 111 -3.71 -22.14 4.33
N ASP A 112 -2.40 -22.09 4.61
CA ASP A 112 -1.49 -21.09 4.05
C ASP A 112 -1.42 -21.22 2.51
N VAL A 113 -1.34 -22.45 2.00
CA VAL A 113 -1.31 -22.72 0.54
C VAL A 113 -2.64 -22.35 -0.12
N THR A 114 -3.75 -22.72 0.52
CA THR A 114 -5.10 -22.38 0.01
C THR A 114 -5.29 -20.87 -0.03
N SER A 115 -4.95 -20.18 1.06
CA SER A 115 -5.03 -18.71 1.15
C SER A 115 -4.13 -18.03 0.11
N ALA A 116 -2.93 -18.58 -0.15
CA ALA A 116 -2.04 -18.06 -1.18
C ALA A 116 -2.63 -18.19 -2.59
N ASN A 117 -3.29 -19.30 -2.90
CA ASN A 117 -3.98 -19.50 -4.17
C ASN A 117 -5.21 -18.58 -4.33
N GLU A 118 -6.01 -18.41 -3.28
CA GLU A 118 -7.16 -17.49 -3.30
C GLU A 118 -6.71 -16.03 -3.51
N MET A 119 -5.63 -15.64 -2.82
CA MET A 119 -5.04 -14.31 -3.00
C MET A 119 -4.47 -14.14 -4.41
N ALA A 120 -3.78 -15.15 -4.95
CA ALA A 120 -3.28 -15.14 -6.32
C ALA A 120 -4.40 -15.02 -7.36
N GLU A 121 -5.51 -15.75 -7.18
CA GLU A 121 -6.67 -15.63 -8.07
C GLU A 121 -7.23 -14.20 -8.07
N ARG A 122 -7.34 -13.60 -6.88
CA ARG A 122 -7.79 -12.20 -6.74
C ARG A 122 -6.80 -11.21 -7.37
N ASP A 123 -5.50 -11.42 -7.20
CA ASP A 123 -4.45 -10.59 -7.81
C ASP A 123 -4.50 -10.66 -9.34
N ILE A 124 -4.70 -11.85 -9.91
CA ILE A 124 -4.87 -12.04 -11.36
C ILE A 124 -6.13 -11.32 -11.85
N LYS A 125 -7.27 -11.48 -11.17
CA LYS A 125 -8.52 -10.78 -11.52
C LYS A 125 -8.34 -9.26 -11.50
N ASN A 126 -7.72 -8.73 -10.44
CA ASN A 126 -7.39 -7.31 -10.33
C ASN A 126 -6.52 -6.83 -11.50
N ALA A 127 -5.48 -7.58 -11.85
CA ALA A 127 -4.60 -7.23 -12.96
C ALA A 127 -5.36 -7.16 -14.29
N LEU A 128 -6.23 -8.14 -14.57
CA LEU A 128 -7.05 -8.19 -15.79
C LEU A 128 -8.05 -7.03 -15.86
N VAL A 129 -8.68 -6.67 -14.74
CA VAL A 129 -9.57 -5.51 -14.67
C VAL A 129 -8.80 -4.22 -14.96
N ILE A 130 -7.64 -4.02 -14.33
CA ILE A 130 -6.81 -2.83 -14.55
C ILE A 130 -6.38 -2.75 -16.02
N GLU A 131 -5.95 -3.86 -16.61
CA GLU A 131 -5.54 -3.90 -18.03
C GLU A 131 -6.71 -3.53 -18.95
N SER A 132 -7.88 -4.09 -18.70
CA SER A 132 -9.09 -3.77 -19.47
C SER A 132 -9.48 -2.29 -19.35
N LEU A 133 -9.34 -1.70 -18.16
CA LEU A 133 -9.58 -0.27 -17.94
C LEU A 133 -8.55 0.61 -18.65
N VAL A 134 -7.28 0.22 -18.62
CA VAL A 134 -6.20 0.96 -19.32
C VAL A 134 -6.45 0.96 -20.83
N GLU A 135 -6.89 -0.19 -21.39
CA GLU A 135 -7.25 -0.29 -22.81
C GLU A 135 -8.48 0.55 -23.17
N ALA A 136 -9.48 0.62 -22.28
CA ALA A 136 -10.70 1.39 -22.51
C ALA A 136 -10.49 2.91 -22.45
N GLU A 137 -9.62 3.38 -21.55
CA GLU A 137 -9.36 4.80 -21.32
C GLU A 137 -8.30 5.40 -22.25
N ASP A 138 -7.46 4.56 -22.88
CA ASP A 138 -6.39 4.91 -23.83
C ASP A 138 -5.60 6.18 -23.45
N LEU A 139 -5.12 6.22 -22.20
CA LEU A 139 -4.41 7.38 -21.69
C LEU A 139 -3.05 7.55 -22.38
N GLU A 140 -2.80 8.74 -22.90
CA GLU A 140 -1.48 9.17 -23.38
C GLU A 140 -0.62 9.62 -22.18
N ILE A 141 0.63 9.15 -22.14
CA ILE A 141 1.65 9.58 -21.17
C ILE A 141 2.69 10.38 -21.93
N LEU A 142 3.00 11.58 -21.44
CA LEU A 142 3.99 12.45 -22.06
C LEU A 142 5.41 11.98 -21.71
N ASP A 143 6.35 12.22 -22.63
CA ASP A 143 7.76 11.88 -22.40
C ASP A 143 8.36 12.57 -21.18
N ASP A 144 7.89 13.79 -20.88
CA ASP A 144 8.28 14.58 -19.71
C ASP A 144 7.82 13.92 -18.40
N ASP A 145 6.63 13.30 -18.40
CA ASP A 145 6.10 12.57 -17.23
C ASP A 145 6.96 11.33 -16.94
N ILE A 146 7.38 10.62 -17.99
CA ILE A 146 8.25 9.44 -17.87
C ILE A 146 9.62 9.85 -17.32
N ALA A 147 10.19 10.93 -17.84
CA ALA A 147 11.48 11.45 -17.37
C ALA A 147 11.41 11.91 -15.90
N ALA A 148 10.31 12.58 -15.50
CA ALA A 148 10.08 13.01 -14.13
C ALA A 148 9.95 11.82 -13.17
N GLU A 149 9.25 10.75 -13.57
CA GLU A 149 9.12 9.55 -12.75
C GLU A 149 10.46 8.81 -12.60
N ILE A 150 11.26 8.69 -13.67
CA ILE A 150 12.62 8.13 -13.59
C ILE A 150 13.51 8.95 -12.65
N ALA A 151 13.43 10.29 -12.72
CA ALA A 151 14.16 11.17 -11.83
C ALA A 151 13.74 10.96 -10.36
N THR A 152 12.44 10.92 -10.10
CA THR A 152 11.87 10.69 -8.76
C THR A 152 12.29 9.32 -8.20
N ALA A 153 12.22 8.27 -9.00
CA ALA A 153 12.67 6.93 -8.60
C ALA A 153 14.17 6.92 -8.24
N ASN A 154 14.98 7.67 -9.01
CA ASN A 154 16.41 7.80 -8.79
C ASN A 154 16.79 8.67 -7.58
N GLU A 155 15.97 9.66 -7.21
CA GLU A 155 16.15 10.45 -5.98
C GLU A 155 15.89 9.61 -4.73
N ASN A 156 14.95 8.68 -4.81
CA ASN A 156 14.58 7.77 -3.72
C ASN A 156 15.43 6.50 -3.68
N ALA A 157 16.37 6.31 -4.63
CA ALA A 157 17.19 5.11 -4.71
C ALA A 157 18.17 5.03 -3.52
N PRO A 158 18.16 3.94 -2.73
CA PRO A 158 19.10 3.74 -1.61
C PRO A 158 20.57 3.69 -2.01
N SER A 159 20.88 3.30 -3.24
CA SER A 159 22.25 3.18 -3.76
C SER A 159 22.31 3.38 -5.28
N ASP A 160 23.52 3.65 -5.80
CA ASP A 160 23.75 3.88 -7.23
C ASP A 160 23.38 2.66 -8.11
N ASP A 161 23.56 1.45 -7.60
CA ASP A 161 23.22 0.20 -8.32
C ASP A 161 21.71 0.02 -8.52
N GLN A 162 20.88 0.75 -7.78
CA GLN A 162 19.41 0.70 -7.88
C GLN A 162 18.84 1.83 -8.73
N ARG A 163 19.71 2.67 -9.31
CA ARG A 163 19.29 3.75 -10.20
C ARG A 163 18.82 3.19 -11.53
N LEU A 164 17.72 3.73 -12.01
CA LEU A 164 17.16 3.43 -13.31
C LEU A 164 17.90 4.22 -14.40
N GLU A 165 18.41 3.48 -15.39
CA GLU A 165 18.92 4.08 -16.63
C GLU A 165 17.75 4.52 -17.52
N ASP A 166 17.81 5.74 -18.05
CA ASP A 166 16.83 6.26 -19.01
C ASP A 166 17.05 5.68 -20.41
N ASN A 167 16.75 4.38 -20.54
CA ASN A 167 16.77 3.63 -21.79
C ASN A 167 15.34 3.22 -22.20
N GLU A 168 15.17 2.77 -23.44
CA GLU A 168 13.85 2.44 -24.02
C GLU A 168 13.06 1.44 -23.16
N GLN A 169 13.72 0.40 -22.64
CA GLN A 169 13.07 -0.62 -21.81
C GLN A 169 12.57 -0.04 -20.47
N THR A 170 13.37 0.81 -19.81
CA THR A 170 12.96 1.51 -18.58
C THR A 170 11.80 2.45 -18.88
N ARG A 171 11.91 3.27 -19.92
CA ARG A 171 10.87 4.23 -20.31
C ARG A 171 9.54 3.54 -20.61
N GLU A 172 9.57 2.42 -21.33
CA GLU A 172 8.36 1.65 -21.62
C GLU A 172 7.73 1.08 -20.34
N SER A 173 8.56 0.60 -19.40
CA SER A 173 8.09 0.06 -18.13
C SER A 173 7.47 1.14 -17.25
N VAL A 174 8.10 2.31 -17.17
CA VAL A 174 7.59 3.49 -16.47
C VAL A 174 6.32 4.02 -17.12
N MET A 175 6.26 4.07 -18.45
CA MET A 175 5.04 4.44 -19.18
C MET A 175 3.88 3.52 -18.82
N ARG A 176 4.07 2.19 -18.84
CA ARG A 176 3.02 1.23 -18.45
C ARG A 176 2.58 1.42 -17.00
N PHE A 177 3.53 1.69 -16.10
CA PHE A 177 3.24 1.99 -14.71
C PHE A 177 2.38 3.25 -14.56
N LEU A 178 2.78 4.36 -15.19
CA LEU A 178 2.04 5.62 -15.17
C LEU A 178 0.64 5.50 -15.80
N LYS A 179 0.50 4.76 -16.90
CA LYS A 179 -0.82 4.46 -17.49
C LYS A 179 -1.73 3.77 -16.50
N ARG A 180 -1.25 2.70 -15.84
CA ARG A 180 -2.02 1.97 -14.82
C ARG A 180 -2.40 2.90 -13.66
N GLN A 181 -1.44 3.66 -13.12
CA GLN A 181 -1.69 4.55 -12.00
C GLN A 181 -2.73 5.62 -12.33
N ARG A 182 -2.56 6.37 -13.43
CA ARG A 182 -3.51 7.41 -13.85
C ARG A 182 -4.90 6.88 -14.14
N THR A 183 -4.99 5.68 -14.73
CA THR A 183 -6.28 5.02 -14.97
C THR A 183 -7.00 4.75 -13.65
N ILE A 184 -6.31 4.18 -12.66
CA ILE A 184 -6.90 3.88 -11.35
C ILE A 184 -7.33 5.17 -10.64
N ASP A 185 -6.48 6.21 -10.65
CA ASP A 185 -6.79 7.49 -10.01
C ASP A 185 -8.04 8.13 -10.63
N LYS A 186 -8.16 8.10 -11.96
CA LYS A 186 -9.33 8.60 -12.68
C LYS A 186 -10.61 7.83 -12.29
N VAL A 187 -10.54 6.50 -12.20
CA VAL A 187 -11.71 5.68 -11.81
C VAL A 187 -12.12 5.94 -10.35
N ILE A 188 -11.16 6.15 -9.44
CA ILE A 188 -11.44 6.55 -8.06
C ILE A 188 -12.08 7.94 -8.00
N GLU A 189 -11.60 8.90 -8.79
CA GLU A 189 -12.18 10.25 -8.87
C GLU A 189 -13.63 10.21 -9.38
N MET A 190 -13.90 9.41 -10.42
CA MET A 190 -15.26 9.18 -10.91
C MET A 190 -16.17 8.57 -9.83
N ALA A 191 -15.68 7.57 -9.09
CA ALA A 191 -16.43 6.97 -7.99
C ALA A 191 -16.74 7.97 -6.86
N ARG A 192 -15.78 8.83 -6.50
CA ARG A 192 -15.97 9.90 -5.50
C ARG A 192 -17.02 10.94 -5.94
N SER A 193 -16.92 11.41 -7.18
CA SER A 193 -17.87 12.40 -7.71
C SER A 193 -19.32 11.87 -7.75
N THR A 194 -19.48 10.55 -7.95
CA THR A 194 -20.79 9.89 -7.93
C THR A 194 -21.33 9.74 -6.51
N SER A 195 -20.48 9.44 -5.52
CA SER A 195 -20.89 9.34 -4.12
C SER A 195 -21.25 10.69 -3.49
N ASP A 196 -20.61 11.78 -3.92
CA ASP A 196 -20.94 13.14 -3.45
C ASP A 196 -22.25 13.65 -4.09
N GLY A 197 -22.54 13.25 -5.34
CA GLY A 197 -23.82 13.54 -6.00
C GLY A 197 -25.02 12.84 -5.35
N ASP A 198 -24.84 11.59 -4.90
CA ASP A 198 -25.89 10.77 -4.27
C ASP A 198 -26.20 11.21 -2.81
N GLN A 199 -25.31 11.98 -2.18
CA GLN A 199 -25.54 12.63 -0.89
C GLN A 199 -26.33 13.94 -1.02
N LEU A 200 -26.19 14.66 -2.15
CA LEU A 200 -26.92 15.91 -2.39
C LEU A 200 -28.39 15.70 -2.80
N GLU A 201 -28.75 14.53 -3.34
CA GLU A 201 -30.16 14.17 -3.61
C GLU A 201 -30.90 13.69 -2.35
N LYS A 202 -30.22 13.00 -1.42
CA LYS A 202 -30.85 12.52 -0.16
C LYS A 202 -31.09 13.60 0.89
N ASP A 203 -30.38 14.72 0.82
CA ASP A 203 -30.61 15.87 1.69
C ASP A 203 -31.68 16.85 1.14
N ASN A 204 -32.25 16.56 -0.04
CA ASN A 204 -33.30 17.37 -0.69
C ASN A 204 -34.67 16.67 -0.83
N GLU A 205 -34.86 15.47 -0.25
CA GLU A 205 -36.17 14.82 -0.06
C GLU A 205 -36.60 14.82 1.42
#